data_AF-W2D108-F1
#
_entry.id   AF-W2D108-F1
#
_cell.length_a   1.000
_cell.length_b   1.000
_cell.length_c   1.000
_cell.angle_alpha   90.00
_cell.angle_beta   90.00
_cell.angle_gamma   90.00
#
_symmetry.space_group_name_H-M   'P 1'
#
loop_
_entity.id
_entity.type
_entity.pdbx_description
1 polymer ?
#
loop_
_entity_poly.entity_id
_entity_poly.type
_entity_poly.pdbx_seq_one_letter_code
_entity_poly.pdbx_strand_id
1 'polypeptide(L)'
;RDKRSDKTSEEVVYYISSLTDVSSLKQAIRGHWAIENKLHHSLDVYFGHDSSHKRTKNVAQIMDIIQKINLLIIERLKTNMKSSIPRIQKKLARMNPQQLITIQF
;
A
#
# COMPACT_ATOMS: atom_id res chain seq x y z
N ARG A 1 14.90 18.25 0.15
CA ARG A 1 15.67 18.43 -1.10
C ARG A 1 15.11 17.46 -2.13
N ASP A 2 14.37 17.98 -3.09
CA ASP A 2 13.85 17.20 -4.20
C ASP A 2 15.00 16.72 -5.08
N LYS A 3 15.10 15.41 -5.31
CA LYS A 3 16.25 14.80 -6.02
C LYS A 3 16.27 15.14 -7.51
N ARG A 4 15.21 15.70 -8.08
CA ARG A 4 15.09 16.01 -9.51
C ARG A 4 15.31 17.48 -9.82
N SER A 5 14.91 18.38 -8.93
CA SER A 5 14.94 19.83 -9.13
C SER A 5 15.92 20.55 -8.21
N ASP A 6 16.57 19.84 -7.30
CA ASP A 6 17.49 20.36 -6.27
C ASP A 6 16.87 21.39 -5.31
N LYS A 7 15.56 21.57 -5.38
CA LYS A 7 14.81 22.51 -4.54
C LYS A 7 14.66 21.99 -3.12
N THR A 8 14.80 22.89 -2.16
CA THR A 8 14.45 22.64 -0.77
C THR A 8 13.07 23.22 -0.49
N SER A 9 12.21 22.41 0.11
CA SER A 9 10.91 22.84 0.61
C SER A 9 10.89 22.63 2.11
N GLU A 10 10.20 23.52 2.81
CA GLU A 10 9.87 23.39 4.22
C GLU A 10 8.39 23.12 4.35
N GLU A 11 8.04 22.23 5.27
CA GLU A 11 6.66 21.89 5.59
C GLU A 11 6.50 21.91 7.10
N VAL A 12 5.44 22.58 7.57
CA VAL A 12 5.06 22.59 8.98
C VAL A 12 3.80 21.73 9.12
N VAL A 13 3.90 20.68 9.92
CA VAL A 13 2.79 19.75 10.18
C VAL A 13 2.44 19.77 11.66
N TYR A 14 1.15 19.92 11.95
CA TYR A 14 0.61 19.91 13.30
C TYR A 14 0.02 18.53 13.62
N TYR A 15 0.33 18.00 14.80
CA TYR A 15 -0.15 16.70 15.26
C TYR A 15 -0.95 16.87 16.55
N ILE A 16 -2.08 16.15 16.65
CA ILE A 16 -2.88 16.05 17.87
C ILE A 16 -2.71 14.63 18.40
N SER A 17 -2.26 14.50 19.65
CA SER A 17 -2.05 13.20 20.28
C SER A 17 -2.34 13.27 21.77
N SER A 18 -2.80 12.15 22.33
CA SER A 18 -2.86 11.93 23.78
C SER A 18 -1.51 11.50 24.36
N LEU A 19 -0.51 11.20 23.53
CA LEU A 19 0.83 10.84 23.98
C LEU A 19 1.56 12.06 24.52
N THR A 20 2.11 11.93 25.73
CA THR A 20 2.94 12.96 26.37
C THR A 20 4.44 12.76 26.11
N ASP A 21 4.87 11.52 25.82
CA ASP A 21 6.24 11.22 25.44
C ASP A 21 6.50 11.56 23.95
N VAL A 22 7.36 12.56 23.75
CA VAL A 22 7.75 13.04 22.42
C VAL A 22 8.48 11.96 21.60
N SER A 23 9.22 11.06 22.25
CA SER A 23 9.94 10.00 21.54
C SER A 23 8.98 9.00 20.91
N SER A 24 8.02 8.52 21.72
CA SER A 24 6.93 7.64 21.27
C SER A 24 6.10 8.27 20.17
N LEU A 25 5.75 9.57 20.30
CA LEU A 25 5.01 10.29 19.27
C LEU A 25 5.80 10.34 17.94
N LYS A 26 7.09 10.66 17.99
CA LYS A 26 7.95 10.67 16.79
C LYS A 26 8.01 9.29 16.12
N GLN A 27 8.09 8.22 16.91
CA GLN A 27 8.09 6.85 16.40
C GLN A 27 6.75 6.50 15.74
N ALA A 28 5.63 6.87 16.36
CA ALA A 28 4.30 6.67 15.81
C ALA A 28 4.10 7.43 14.48
N ILE A 29 4.52 8.69 14.42
CA ILE A 29 4.48 9.51 13.19
C ILE A 29 5.31 8.86 12.08
N ARG A 30 6.55 8.46 12.38
CA ARG A 30 7.42 7.74 11.43
C ARG A 30 6.79 6.42 10.96
N GLY A 31 6.15 5.69 11.87
CA GLY A 31 5.43 4.45 11.56
C GLY A 31 4.23 4.69 10.64
N HIS A 32 3.44 5.73 10.90
CA HIS A 32 2.33 6.13 10.04
C HIS A 32 2.80 6.46 8.62
N TRP A 33 3.86 7.26 8.47
CA TRP A 33 4.45 7.54 7.16
C TRP A 33 4.97 6.28 6.46
N ALA A 34 5.45 5.29 7.19
CA ALA A 34 5.87 4.02 6.59
C ALA A 34 4.67 3.23 6.03
N ILE A 35 3.49 3.33 6.66
CA ILE A 35 2.25 2.75 6.15
C ILE A 35 1.83 3.50 4.87
N GLU A 36 1.82 4.83 4.90
CA GLU A 36 1.44 5.64 3.74
C GLU A 36 2.32 5.33 2.51
N ASN A 37 3.63 5.34 2.71
CA ASN A 37 4.60 5.11 1.63
C ASN A 37 4.60 3.69 1.09
N LYS A 38 4.31 2.67 1.93
CA LYS A 38 4.41 1.26 1.50
C LYS A 38 3.06 0.68 1.11
N LEU A 39 2.05 0.90 1.94
CA LEU A 39 0.71 0.35 1.75
C LEU A 39 -0.12 1.22 0.81
N HIS A 40 -0.36 2.48 1.17
CA HIS A 40 -1.27 3.35 0.41
C HIS A 40 -0.75 3.61 -1.00
N HIS A 41 0.49 4.04 -1.13
CA HIS A 41 1.11 4.22 -2.45
C HIS A 41 1.00 2.95 -3.34
N SER A 42 1.16 1.75 -2.77
CA SER A 42 1.00 0.51 -3.55
C SER A 42 -0.45 0.25 -3.97
N LEU A 43 -1.42 0.55 -3.09
CA LEU A 43 -2.84 0.46 -3.43
C LEU A 43 -3.19 1.46 -4.54
N ASP A 44 -2.69 2.69 -4.46
CA ASP A 44 -2.97 3.73 -5.43
C ASP A 44 -2.37 3.39 -6.80
N VAL A 45 -1.09 2.99 -6.83
CA VAL A 45 -0.37 2.69 -8.08
C VAL A 45 -0.84 1.39 -8.74
N TYR A 46 -1.04 0.31 -7.97
CA TYR A 46 -1.28 -1.02 -8.54
C TYR A 46 -2.76 -1.41 -8.60
N PHE A 47 -3.64 -0.72 -7.87
CA PHE A 47 -5.07 -1.00 -7.84
C PHE A 47 -5.94 0.21 -8.19
N GLY A 48 -5.35 1.40 -8.40
CA GLY A 48 -6.10 2.60 -8.78
C GLY A 48 -7.08 3.02 -7.68
N HIS A 49 -6.68 2.88 -6.42
CA HIS A 49 -7.56 3.10 -5.29
C HIS A 49 -8.11 4.54 -5.26
N ASP A 50 -7.26 5.56 -5.41
CA ASP A 50 -7.66 6.98 -5.48
C ASP A 50 -8.62 7.31 -6.64
N SER A 51 -8.46 6.64 -7.78
CA SER A 51 -9.30 6.87 -8.96
C SER A 51 -10.60 6.06 -8.93
N SER A 52 -10.86 5.28 -7.87
CA SER A 52 -12.07 4.48 -7.75
C SER A 52 -13.30 5.34 -7.42
N HIS A 53 -14.31 5.28 -8.29
CA HIS A 53 -15.61 5.95 -8.08
C HIS A 53 -16.61 5.09 -7.28
N LYS A 54 -16.19 3.94 -6.74
CA LYS A 54 -17.06 2.98 -6.05
C LYS A 54 -17.42 3.49 -4.64
N ARG A 55 -18.54 4.21 -4.51
CA ARG A 55 -18.96 4.86 -3.25
C ARG A 55 -20.32 4.41 -2.71
N THR A 56 -20.98 3.47 -3.39
CA THR A 56 -22.32 3.00 -2.98
C THR A 56 -22.25 2.07 -1.77
N LYS A 57 -23.05 2.34 -0.73
CA LYS A 57 -23.14 1.51 0.49
C LYS A 57 -21.74 1.21 1.06
N ASN A 58 -21.45 -0.05 1.37
CA ASN A 58 -20.18 -0.50 1.96
C ASN A 58 -19.12 -0.88 0.92
N VAL A 59 -19.34 -0.60 -0.38
CA VAL A 59 -18.46 -1.07 -1.45
C VAL A 59 -17.04 -0.53 -1.29
N ALA A 60 -16.87 0.72 -0.87
CA ALA A 60 -15.54 1.30 -0.65
C ALA A 60 -14.74 0.49 0.39
N GLN A 61 -15.35 0.19 1.54
CA GLN A 61 -14.70 -0.59 2.61
C GLN A 61 -14.44 -2.05 2.19
N ILE A 62 -15.40 -2.69 1.51
CA ILE A 62 -15.25 -4.06 1.01
C ILE A 62 -14.09 -4.13 0.00
N MET A 63 -14.02 -3.16 -0.92
CA MET A 63 -12.96 -3.09 -1.92
C MET A 63 -11.59 -2.81 -1.30
N ASP A 64 -11.51 -1.97 -0.27
CA ASP A 64 -10.27 -1.71 0.48
C ASP A 64 -9.74 -2.99 1.13
N ILE A 65 -10.60 -3.76 1.80
CA ILE A 65 -10.24 -5.05 2.42
C ILE A 65 -9.73 -6.04 1.35
N ILE A 66 -10.47 -6.20 0.25
CA ILE A 66 -10.09 -7.11 -0.84
C ILE A 66 -8.74 -6.72 -1.44
N GLN A 67 -8.51 -5.44 -1.69
CA GLN A 67 -7.25 -4.97 -2.28
C GLN A 67 -6.06 -5.15 -1.33
N LYS A 68 -6.25 -4.93 -0.03
CA LYS A 68 -5.21 -5.19 0.98
C LYS A 68 -4.83 -6.67 1.07
N ILE A 69 -5.82 -7.57 1.02
CA ILE A 69 -5.57 -9.02 0.96
C ILE A 69 -4.80 -9.38 -0.33
N ASN A 70 -5.23 -8.85 -1.47
CA ASN A 70 -4.54 -9.08 -2.74
C ASN A 70 -3.09 -8.57 -2.73
N LEU A 71 -2.85 -7.38 -2.17
CA LEU A 71 -1.51 -6.82 -2.06
C LEU A 71 -0.61 -7.67 -1.15
N LEU A 72 -1.12 -8.15 -0.02
CA LEU A 72 -0.40 -9.07 0.86
C LEU A 72 0.07 -10.33 0.10
N ILE A 73 -0.85 -10.96 -0.64
CA ILE A 73 -0.57 -12.14 -1.47
C ILE A 73 0.53 -11.82 -2.50
N ILE A 74 0.40 -10.71 -3.21
CA ILE A 74 1.34 -10.32 -4.26
C ILE A 74 2.74 -10.01 -3.70
N GLU A 75 2.84 -9.34 -2.55
CA GLU A 75 4.14 -9.02 -1.93
C GLU A 75 4.88 -10.28 -1.46
N ARG A 76 4.16 -11.30 -0.97
CA ARG A 76 4.76 -12.61 -0.67
C ARG A 76 5.30 -13.29 -1.93
N LEU A 77 4.52 -13.30 -3.00
CA LEU A 77 4.95 -13.85 -4.28
C LEU A 77 6.10 -13.09 -4.91
N LYS A 78 6.17 -11.77 -4.74
CA LYS A 78 7.29 -10.94 -5.16
C LYS A 78 8.58 -11.34 -4.47
N THR A 79 8.51 -11.63 -3.18
CA THR A 79 9.66 -12.11 -2.41
C THR A 79 10.12 -13.48 -2.91
N ASN A 80 9.21 -14.44 -3.07
CA ASN A 80 9.55 -15.81 -3.51
C ASN A 80 10.02 -15.89 -4.96
N MET A 81 9.32 -15.18 -5.86
CA MET A 81 9.59 -15.23 -7.31
C MET A 81 10.60 -14.18 -7.78
N LYS A 82 11.10 -13.33 -6.87
CA LYS A 82 12.02 -12.21 -7.15
C LYS A 82 11.60 -11.39 -8.37
N SER A 83 10.30 -11.08 -8.44
CA SER A 83 9.65 -10.45 -9.61
C SER A 83 8.85 -9.21 -9.20
N SER A 84 8.70 -8.25 -10.11
CA SER A 84 7.94 -7.03 -9.83
C SER A 84 6.42 -7.29 -9.71
N ILE A 85 5.75 -6.41 -8.97
CA ILE A 85 4.29 -6.47 -8.73
C ILE A 85 3.49 -6.56 -10.04
N PRO A 86 3.72 -5.72 -11.07
CA PRO A 86 2.97 -5.80 -12.32
C PRO A 86 3.16 -7.14 -13.04
N ARG A 87 4.37 -7.72 -12.98
CA ARG A 87 4.66 -9.02 -13.61
C ARG A 87 3.91 -10.14 -12.91
N ILE A 88 3.80 -10.08 -11.59
CA ILE A 88 3.03 -11.04 -10.79
C ILE A 88 1.54 -10.91 -11.07
N GLN A 89 0.99 -9.69 -11.04
CA GLN A 89 -0.42 -9.45 -11.41
C GLN A 89 -0.74 -10.03 -12.79
N LYS A 90 0.11 -9.78 -13.79
CA LYS A 90 -0.05 -10.33 -15.15
C LYS A 90 0.04 -11.86 -15.20
N LYS A 91 0.87 -12.48 -14.35
CA LYS A 91 0.97 -13.93 -14.23
C LYS A 91 -0.30 -14.52 -13.61
N LEU A 92 -0.76 -13.96 -12.48
CA LEU A 92 -1.97 -14.41 -11.79
C LEU A 92 -3.22 -14.26 -12.66
N ALA A 93 -3.32 -13.17 -13.44
CA ALA A 93 -4.43 -12.94 -14.37
C ALA A 93 -4.53 -13.97 -15.52
N ARG A 94 -3.46 -14.76 -15.76
CA ARG A 94 -3.40 -15.82 -16.78
C ARG A 94 -3.57 -17.22 -16.21
N MET A 95 -3.64 -17.35 -14.89
CA MET A 95 -3.79 -18.63 -14.21
C MET A 95 -5.26 -19.00 -14.08
N ASN A 96 -5.54 -20.30 -14.08
CA ASN A 96 -6.87 -20.78 -13.73
C ASN A 96 -7.10 -20.59 -12.22
N PRO A 97 -8.32 -20.24 -11.77
CA PRO A 97 -8.61 -19.98 -10.35
C PRO A 97 -8.20 -21.12 -9.42
N GLN A 98 -8.33 -22.38 -9.85
CA GLN A 98 -7.93 -23.56 -9.08
C GLN A 98 -6.42 -23.59 -8.79
N GLN A 99 -5.61 -23.04 -9.68
CA GLN A 99 -4.15 -22.97 -9.51
C GLN A 99 -3.75 -21.93 -8.47
N LEU A 100 -4.59 -20.94 -8.17
CA LEU A 100 -4.30 -19.92 -7.15
C LEU A 100 -4.24 -20.52 -5.74
N ILE A 101 -5.04 -21.56 -5.49
CA ILE A 101 -5.14 -22.22 -4.18
C ILE A 101 -3.86 -23.01 -3.86
N THR A 102 -3.17 -23.50 -4.89
CA THR A 102 -1.94 -24.30 -4.75
C THR A 102 -0.66 -23.46 -4.77
N ILE A 103 -0.77 -22.14 -4.94
CA ILE A 103 0.39 -21.25 -4.86
C ILE A 103 0.92 -21.24 -3.42
N GLN A 104 2.20 -21.59 -3.26
CA GLN A 104 2.90 -21.41 -2.00
C GLN A 104 3.37 -19.96 -1.84
N PHE A 105 2.98 -19.37 -0.71
CA PHE A 105 3.29 -17.99 -0.31
C PHE A 105 4.50 -17.91 0.62
#